data_AF-A0A963VP11-F1
#
_entry.id   AF-A0A963VP11-F1
#
_cell.length_a   1.000
_cell.length_b   1.000
_cell.length_c   1.000
_cell.angle_alpha   90.00
_cell.angle_beta   90.00
_cell.angle_gamma   90.00
#
_symmetry.space_group_name_H-M   'P 1'
#
loop_
_entity.id
_entity.type
_entity.pdbx_description
1 polymer ?
#
loop_
_entity_poly.entity_id
_entity_poly.type
_entity_poly.pdbx_seq_one_letter_code
_entity_poly.pdbx_strand_id
1 'polypeptide(L)'
;MANHVKSDRLGWIRMVMSKRHGGDAPPRPSVSDDLRQINRFVAPMVLGALAAAVWVGWRADAVGPVLLWVFASVSAGGAAGFLFGIPRSGLAGKSEAAAPAPAAAAPAAPSGDAPLARARPNTNLEEVSDWLTKIIVGLTLVNLDDLRDEVGRICLNAAAAMRPNPTASDISAATALVVGFTLLGFLAVYLYMRLFVQGAIIRSDDSLVRYRQAVDLAERIVDKEPPPPLHQGAGSAIPEPVVPSAASLNAAQAVADAAPANAHMVLQPLRQLATEYEALRGRMEYSAERTQSMTTIVHRMRPHAIAAAPYIGELMESTSTGEHLAATVILQMKYMPEHMEWLARRLTEERAFIGYQAASALLARVRVAGPPECKALQDAVRKAKLARQSSGIAEASLDQLIEQILAVQ
;
A
#
# COMPACT_ATOMS: atom_id res chain seq x y z
N MET A 1 64.52 6.54 -4.12
CA MET A 1 63.42 6.21 -5.06
C MET A 1 62.34 5.34 -4.38
N ALA A 2 61.79 5.74 -3.22
CA ALA A 2 60.80 4.92 -2.49
C ALA A 2 59.71 5.70 -1.74
N ASN A 3 59.66 7.04 -1.84
CA ASN A 3 58.70 7.87 -1.09
C ASN A 3 57.65 8.60 -1.94
N HIS A 4 57.68 8.49 -3.27
CA HIS A 4 56.70 9.17 -4.14
C HIS A 4 55.53 8.29 -4.63
N VAL A 5 55.53 6.98 -4.35
CA VAL A 5 54.46 6.05 -4.83
C VAL A 5 53.35 5.84 -3.78
N LYS A 6 53.56 6.24 -2.52
CA LYS A 6 52.58 6.04 -1.43
C LYS A 6 51.50 7.13 -1.35
N SER A 7 51.75 8.35 -1.82
CA SER A 7 50.76 9.45 -1.74
C SER A 7 49.62 9.30 -2.74
N ASP A 8 49.88 8.75 -3.93
CA ASP A 8 48.85 8.59 -4.98
C ASP A 8 47.87 7.45 -4.70
N ARG A 9 48.32 6.39 -4.02
CA ARG A 9 47.42 5.28 -3.61
C ARG A 9 46.43 5.69 -2.53
N LEU A 10 46.82 6.62 -1.64
CA LEU A 10 45.92 7.14 -0.61
C LEU A 10 44.89 8.14 -1.17
N GLY A 11 45.26 8.89 -2.21
CA GLY A 11 44.35 9.76 -2.96
C GLY A 11 43.24 8.97 -3.66
N TRP A 12 43.58 7.86 -4.33
CA TRP A 12 42.60 6.97 -4.96
C TRP A 12 41.68 6.29 -3.95
N ILE A 13 42.20 5.83 -2.81
CA ILE A 13 41.37 5.22 -1.76
C ILE A 13 40.43 6.24 -1.12
N ARG A 14 40.88 7.49 -0.90
CA ARG A 14 40.00 8.58 -0.44
C ARG A 14 38.98 9.00 -1.49
N MET A 15 39.32 8.98 -2.78
CA MET A 15 38.39 9.30 -3.87
C MET A 15 37.33 8.21 -4.07
N VAL A 16 37.68 6.94 -3.87
CA VAL A 16 36.75 5.80 -3.91
C VAL A 16 35.89 5.71 -2.64
N MET A 17 36.41 6.11 -1.47
CA MET A 17 35.62 6.17 -0.22
C MET A 17 34.74 7.43 -0.12
N SER A 18 35.14 8.56 -0.70
CA SER A 18 34.35 9.79 -0.75
C SER A 18 33.12 9.69 -1.66
N LYS A 19 33.11 8.77 -2.64
CA LYS A 19 31.98 8.52 -3.53
C LYS A 19 30.91 7.58 -2.95
N ARG A 20 31.05 7.12 -1.69
CA ARG A 20 30.08 6.25 -1.01
C ARG A 20 29.19 6.96 0.01
N HIS A 21 29.32 8.27 0.22
CA HIS A 21 28.57 9.01 1.25
C HIS A 21 27.73 10.19 0.72
N GLY A 22 27.40 10.17 -0.56
CA GLY A 22 26.47 11.14 -1.14
C GLY A 22 26.02 10.63 -2.51
N GLY A 23 24.85 10.03 -2.54
CA GLY A 23 24.30 9.45 -3.75
C GLY A 23 23.18 8.53 -3.30
N ASP A 24 21.95 9.02 -3.46
CA ASP A 24 20.75 8.20 -3.44
C ASP A 24 21.08 6.84 -4.07
N ALA A 25 20.77 5.76 -3.36
CA ALA A 25 20.74 4.44 -3.98
C ALA A 25 20.04 4.62 -5.33
N PRO A 26 20.62 4.14 -6.45
CA PRO A 26 20.01 4.36 -7.76
C PRO A 26 18.54 3.98 -7.62
N PRO A 27 17.60 4.86 -8.01
CA PRO A 27 16.18 4.59 -7.81
C PRO A 27 15.93 3.19 -8.33
N ARG A 28 15.42 2.30 -7.45
CA ARG A 28 15.15 0.92 -7.83
C ARG A 28 14.36 0.99 -9.13
N PRO A 29 14.79 0.28 -10.20
CA PRO A 29 14.21 0.42 -11.53
C PRO A 29 12.69 0.35 -11.38
N SER A 30 12.02 1.44 -11.79
CA SER A 30 10.58 1.50 -11.64
C SER A 30 9.97 0.52 -12.62
N VAL A 31 8.80 -0.03 -12.31
CA VAL A 31 8.06 -0.95 -13.22
C VAL A 31 7.86 -0.31 -14.61
N SER A 32 7.77 1.02 -14.65
CA SER A 32 7.66 1.77 -15.89
C SER A 32 8.92 1.67 -16.76
N ASP A 33 10.08 1.39 -16.16
CA ASP A 33 11.38 1.25 -16.84
C ASP A 33 11.54 -0.16 -17.41
N ASP A 34 11.20 -1.21 -16.64
CA ASP A 34 11.21 -2.59 -17.12
C ASP A 34 10.20 -2.81 -18.25
N LEU A 35 8.99 -2.26 -18.12
CA LEU A 35 7.96 -2.29 -19.17
C LEU A 35 8.39 -1.52 -20.41
N ARG A 36 8.98 -0.33 -20.25
CA ARG A 36 9.53 0.43 -21.37
C ARG A 36 10.66 -0.32 -22.05
N GLN A 37 11.48 -1.05 -21.29
CA GLN A 37 12.57 -1.85 -21.82
C GLN A 37 12.06 -3.05 -22.61
N ILE A 38 11.10 -3.81 -22.07
CA ILE A 38 10.48 -4.94 -22.79
C ILE A 38 9.74 -4.44 -24.04
N ASN A 39 8.91 -3.40 -23.91
CA ASN A 39 8.19 -2.84 -25.06
C ASN A 39 9.14 -2.29 -26.13
N ARG A 40 10.30 -1.74 -25.75
CA ARG A 40 11.32 -1.31 -26.71
C ARG A 40 11.83 -2.45 -27.60
N PHE A 41 11.88 -3.68 -27.10
CA PHE A 41 12.33 -4.83 -27.88
C PHE A 41 11.18 -5.57 -28.57
N VAL A 42 10.02 -5.70 -27.93
CA VAL A 42 8.88 -6.47 -28.46
C VAL A 42 8.08 -5.67 -29.48
N ALA A 43 7.87 -4.36 -29.27
CA ALA A 43 7.09 -3.52 -30.19
C ALA A 43 7.64 -3.48 -31.63
N PRO A 44 8.95 -3.29 -31.90
CA PRO A 44 9.44 -3.27 -33.27
C PRO A 44 9.29 -4.63 -33.96
N MET A 45 9.40 -5.74 -33.21
CA MET A 45 9.18 -7.09 -33.74
C MET A 45 7.72 -7.30 -34.15
N VAL A 46 6.77 -6.90 -33.29
CA VAL A 46 5.33 -6.99 -33.59
C VAL A 46 4.94 -6.08 -34.76
N LEU A 47 5.44 -4.85 -34.79
CA LEU A 47 5.21 -3.91 -35.89
C LEU A 47 5.79 -4.43 -37.21
N GLY A 48 6.99 -5.01 -37.18
CA GLY A 48 7.60 -5.65 -38.35
C GLY A 48 6.79 -6.83 -38.88
N ALA A 49 6.29 -7.69 -37.97
CA ALA A 49 5.42 -8.82 -38.34
C ALA A 49 4.10 -8.33 -38.97
N LEU A 50 3.46 -7.32 -38.38
CA LEU A 50 2.24 -6.72 -38.93
C LEU A 50 2.47 -6.07 -40.30
N ALA A 51 3.58 -5.34 -40.47
CA ALA A 51 3.95 -4.76 -41.76
C ALA A 51 4.17 -5.84 -42.84
N ALA A 52 4.81 -6.96 -42.49
CA ALA A 52 4.97 -8.10 -43.38
C ALA A 52 3.62 -8.72 -43.76
N ALA A 53 2.68 -8.86 -42.81
CA ALA A 53 1.34 -9.37 -43.11
C ALA A 53 0.55 -8.43 -44.04
N VAL A 54 0.62 -7.11 -43.80
CA VAL A 54 0.00 -6.11 -44.67
C VAL A 54 0.61 -6.15 -46.08
N TRP A 55 1.94 -6.26 -46.18
CA TRP A 55 2.62 -6.43 -47.47
C TRP A 55 2.06 -7.66 -48.20
N VAL A 56 2.05 -8.82 -47.53
CA VAL A 56 1.58 -10.07 -48.10
C VAL A 56 0.12 -9.94 -48.58
N GLY A 57 -0.75 -9.35 -47.77
CA GLY A 57 -2.13 -9.06 -48.14
C GLY A 57 -2.23 -8.12 -49.34
N TRP A 58 -1.38 -7.10 -49.42
CA TRP A 58 -1.39 -6.15 -50.54
C TRP A 58 -0.95 -6.80 -51.85
N ARG A 59 0.06 -7.68 -51.80
CA ARG A 59 0.49 -8.47 -52.98
C ARG A 59 -0.56 -9.48 -53.46
N ALA A 60 -1.43 -9.92 -52.58
CA ALA A 60 -2.51 -10.85 -52.89
C ALA A 60 -3.84 -10.14 -53.23
N ASP A 61 -3.91 -8.80 -53.13
CA ASP A 61 -5.17 -8.03 -53.15
C ASP A 61 -6.20 -8.53 -52.11
N ALA A 62 -5.69 -8.98 -50.96
CA ALA A 62 -6.44 -9.67 -49.91
C ALA A 62 -6.07 -9.15 -48.50
N VAL A 63 -5.78 -7.85 -48.35
CA VAL A 63 -5.38 -7.25 -47.06
C VAL A 63 -6.41 -7.52 -45.96
N GLY A 64 -7.70 -7.36 -46.24
CA GLY A 64 -8.77 -7.58 -45.26
C GLY A 64 -8.79 -9.01 -44.69
N PRO A 65 -8.94 -10.05 -45.55
CA PRO A 65 -8.88 -11.44 -45.10
C PRO A 65 -7.59 -11.80 -44.35
N VAL A 66 -6.43 -11.31 -44.83
CA VAL A 66 -5.14 -11.56 -44.18
C VAL A 66 -5.11 -10.97 -42.77
N LEU A 67 -5.57 -9.73 -42.57
CA LEU A 67 -5.62 -9.10 -41.25
C LEU A 67 -6.60 -9.81 -40.30
N LEU A 68 -7.73 -10.32 -40.81
CA LEU A 68 -8.67 -11.13 -40.01
C LEU A 68 -8.01 -12.42 -39.51
N TRP A 69 -7.26 -13.12 -40.38
CA TRP A 69 -6.50 -14.31 -39.98
C TRP A 69 -5.39 -14.01 -38.98
N VAL A 70 -4.69 -12.88 -39.15
CA VAL A 70 -3.72 -12.40 -38.16
C VAL A 70 -4.38 -12.19 -36.80
N PHE A 71 -5.50 -11.47 -36.76
CA PHE A 71 -6.23 -11.19 -35.52
C PHE A 71 -6.74 -12.48 -34.86
N ALA A 72 -7.31 -13.39 -35.64
CA ALA A 72 -7.77 -14.69 -35.16
C ALA A 72 -6.61 -15.52 -34.56
N SER A 73 -5.46 -15.56 -35.25
CA SER A 73 -4.27 -16.29 -34.81
C SER A 73 -3.69 -15.69 -33.52
N VAL A 74 -3.53 -14.37 -33.46
CA VAL A 74 -3.07 -13.67 -32.24
C VAL A 74 -4.03 -13.90 -31.08
N SER A 75 -5.35 -13.87 -31.32
CA SER A 75 -6.36 -14.07 -30.27
C SER A 75 -6.36 -15.52 -29.75
N ALA A 76 -6.27 -16.50 -30.65
CA ALA A 76 -6.18 -17.92 -30.28
C ALA A 76 -4.90 -18.21 -29.48
N GLY A 77 -3.76 -17.73 -29.97
CA GLY A 77 -2.49 -17.80 -29.27
C GLY A 77 -2.54 -17.08 -27.92
N GLY A 78 -3.11 -15.88 -27.88
CA GLY A 78 -3.24 -15.06 -26.67
C GLY A 78 -4.14 -15.71 -25.60
N ALA A 79 -5.23 -16.38 -25.99
CA ALA A 79 -6.07 -17.13 -25.06
C ALA A 79 -5.29 -18.28 -24.40
N ALA A 80 -4.49 -19.02 -25.18
CA ALA A 80 -3.58 -20.02 -24.62
C ALA A 80 -2.51 -19.36 -23.74
N GLY A 81 -1.85 -18.30 -24.21
CA GLY A 81 -0.83 -17.57 -23.47
C GLY A 81 -1.32 -17.02 -22.14
N PHE A 82 -2.58 -16.59 -22.09
CA PHE A 82 -3.27 -16.19 -20.86
C PHE A 82 -3.36 -17.35 -19.89
N LEU A 83 -3.92 -18.50 -20.31
CA LEU A 83 -4.07 -19.68 -19.46
C LEU A 83 -2.71 -20.13 -18.88
N PHE A 84 -1.71 -20.31 -19.74
CA PHE A 84 -0.37 -20.74 -19.33
C PHE A 84 0.41 -19.66 -18.55
N GLY A 85 0.01 -18.39 -18.68
CA GLY A 85 0.64 -17.25 -18.05
C GLY A 85 0.09 -16.91 -16.67
N ILE A 86 -1.06 -17.47 -16.25
CA ILE A 86 -1.64 -17.20 -14.93
C ILE A 86 -0.63 -17.55 -13.83
N PRO A 87 -0.26 -16.59 -12.95
CA PRO A 87 0.71 -16.82 -11.90
C PRO A 87 0.15 -17.80 -10.86
N ARG A 88 0.96 -18.81 -10.51
CA ARG A 88 0.59 -19.81 -9.50
C ARG A 88 1.01 -19.33 -8.11
N SER A 89 0.06 -19.17 -7.19
CA SER A 89 0.30 -18.71 -5.82
C SER A 89 1.18 -19.66 -4.99
N GLY A 90 1.35 -20.91 -5.45
CA GLY A 90 2.15 -21.94 -4.76
C GLY A 90 3.67 -21.76 -4.73
N LEU A 91 4.25 -20.82 -5.50
CA LEU A 91 5.70 -20.59 -5.54
C LEU A 91 6.17 -19.43 -4.64
N ALA A 92 5.27 -18.55 -4.19
CA ALA A 92 5.61 -17.37 -3.39
C ALA A 92 5.31 -17.53 -1.88
N GLY A 93 4.84 -18.70 -1.44
CA GLY A 93 4.26 -18.87 -0.10
C GLY A 93 4.60 -20.16 0.63
N LYS A 94 5.67 -20.87 0.26
CA LYS A 94 6.18 -21.98 1.07
C LYS A 94 7.16 -21.45 2.13
N SER A 95 6.68 -20.53 2.96
CA SER A 95 7.27 -20.33 4.28
C SER A 95 6.62 -21.38 5.16
N GLU A 96 7.40 -22.39 5.54
CA GLU A 96 7.05 -23.41 6.52
C GLU A 96 6.41 -22.77 7.76
N ALA A 97 5.07 -22.79 7.80
CA ALA A 97 4.37 -22.85 9.07
C ALA A 97 4.47 -24.31 9.53
N ALA A 98 5.15 -24.50 10.66
CA ALA A 98 5.34 -25.76 11.33
C ALA A 98 4.02 -26.56 11.43
N ALA A 99 4.15 -27.88 11.31
CA ALA A 99 3.06 -28.85 11.30
C ALA A 99 2.10 -28.69 12.52
N PRO A 100 0.78 -28.88 12.34
CA PRO A 100 -0.14 -28.94 13.47
C PRO A 100 0.00 -30.29 14.19
N ALA A 101 0.28 -30.24 15.49
CA ALA A 101 0.13 -31.39 16.39
C ALA A 101 -1.37 -31.71 16.63
N PRO A 102 -1.74 -32.97 16.97
CA PRO A 102 -3.12 -33.42 16.96
C PRO A 102 -3.96 -32.84 18.11
N ALA A 103 -5.24 -32.63 17.80
CA ALA A 103 -6.27 -32.07 18.66
C ALA A 103 -6.55 -32.89 19.94
N ALA A 104 -6.79 -32.17 21.03
CA ALA A 104 -7.58 -32.63 22.16
C ALA A 104 -8.64 -31.56 22.50
N ALA A 105 -9.88 -32.02 22.69
CA ALA A 105 -11.11 -31.25 22.66
C ALA A 105 -11.51 -30.61 24.00
N ALA A 106 -12.11 -29.42 23.96
CA ALA A 106 -13.34 -29.02 24.69
C ALA A 106 -13.71 -27.53 24.43
N PRO A 107 -15.00 -27.12 24.60
CA PRO A 107 -15.61 -25.98 23.88
C PRO A 107 -16.00 -24.77 24.76
N ALA A 108 -16.04 -23.54 24.21
CA ALA A 108 -17.01 -22.47 24.58
C ALA A 108 -16.83 -21.14 23.78
N ALA A 109 -17.82 -20.85 22.91
CA ALA A 109 -18.50 -19.55 22.64
C ALA A 109 -17.70 -18.28 22.16
N PRO A 110 -18.38 -17.26 21.57
CA PRO A 110 -18.01 -16.70 20.26
C PRO A 110 -17.18 -15.41 20.37
N SER A 111 -15.96 -15.44 19.84
CA SER A 111 -15.18 -14.24 19.53
C SER A 111 -15.25 -14.00 18.02
N GLY A 112 -16.02 -12.98 17.64
CA GLY A 112 -16.10 -12.47 16.28
C GLY A 112 -14.85 -11.68 15.91
N ASP A 113 -13.68 -12.33 15.91
CA ASP A 113 -12.45 -11.83 15.33
C ASP A 113 -12.11 -12.71 14.14
N ALA A 114 -12.79 -12.47 13.02
CA ALA A 114 -12.31 -12.97 11.75
C ALA A 114 -11.17 -12.03 11.32
N PRO A 115 -9.89 -12.45 11.38
CA PRO A 115 -8.82 -11.66 10.81
C PRO A 115 -9.14 -11.46 9.35
N LEU A 116 -9.31 -10.18 8.94
CA LEU A 116 -9.60 -9.75 7.58
C LEU A 116 -8.87 -10.65 6.61
N ALA A 117 -9.66 -11.52 5.96
CA ALA A 117 -9.18 -12.54 5.07
C ALA A 117 -8.13 -11.89 4.18
N ARG A 118 -6.89 -12.39 4.31
CA ARG A 118 -5.80 -12.16 3.35
C ARG A 118 -6.49 -12.06 2.01
N ALA A 119 -6.48 -10.89 1.36
CA ALA A 119 -7.09 -10.66 0.07
C ALA A 119 -6.30 -11.51 -0.93
N ARG A 120 -6.54 -12.81 -0.84
CA ARG A 120 -5.89 -13.87 -1.56
C ARG A 120 -6.51 -13.69 -2.94
N PRO A 121 -5.69 -13.43 -3.97
CA PRO A 121 -6.18 -13.41 -5.33
C PRO A 121 -7.05 -14.64 -5.57
N ASN A 122 -8.15 -14.48 -6.28
CA ASN A 122 -9.15 -15.53 -6.48
C ASN A 122 -8.49 -16.81 -7.02
N THR A 123 -8.29 -17.82 -6.15
CA THR A 123 -7.60 -19.08 -6.50
C THR A 123 -8.40 -19.93 -7.48
N ASN A 124 -9.69 -19.63 -7.64
CA ASN A 124 -10.56 -20.35 -8.57
C ASN A 124 -10.03 -20.28 -10.01
N LEU A 125 -9.49 -19.13 -10.45
CA LEU A 125 -8.92 -19.02 -11.80
C LEU A 125 -7.58 -19.75 -11.94
N GLU A 126 -6.78 -19.78 -10.88
CA GLU A 126 -5.52 -20.53 -10.85
C GLU A 126 -5.78 -22.04 -10.95
N GLU A 127 -6.69 -22.56 -10.12
CA GLU A 127 -7.10 -23.96 -10.12
C GLU A 127 -7.72 -24.35 -11.46
N VAL A 128 -8.59 -23.48 -12.00
CA VAL A 128 -9.23 -23.72 -13.28
C VAL A 128 -8.23 -23.81 -14.42
N SER A 129 -7.27 -22.89 -14.44
CA SER A 129 -6.22 -22.90 -15.45
C SER A 129 -5.28 -24.11 -15.30
N ASP A 130 -4.94 -24.55 -14.09
CA ASP A 130 -4.04 -25.70 -13.90
C ASP A 130 -4.66 -27.01 -14.40
N TRP A 131 -5.94 -27.28 -14.10
CA TRP A 131 -6.58 -28.48 -14.66
C TRP A 131 -6.77 -28.37 -16.17
N LEU A 132 -7.15 -27.19 -16.68
CA LEU A 132 -7.39 -26.99 -18.11
C LEU A 132 -6.10 -27.11 -18.91
N THR A 133 -5.00 -26.51 -18.46
CA THR A 133 -3.69 -26.63 -19.12
C THR A 133 -3.19 -28.07 -19.14
N LYS A 134 -3.40 -28.86 -18.07
CA LYS A 134 -3.09 -30.30 -18.06
C LYS A 134 -3.92 -31.07 -19.08
N ILE A 135 -5.23 -30.81 -19.18
CA ILE A 135 -6.09 -31.44 -20.18
C ILE A 135 -5.65 -31.06 -21.60
N ILE A 136 -5.40 -29.78 -21.87
CA ILE A 136 -4.96 -29.31 -23.19
C ILE A 136 -3.66 -30.00 -23.58
N VAL A 137 -2.65 -30.02 -22.70
CA VAL A 137 -1.36 -30.68 -22.99
C VAL A 137 -1.55 -32.19 -23.18
N GLY A 138 -2.32 -32.84 -22.30
CA GLY A 138 -2.58 -34.28 -22.39
C GLY A 138 -3.30 -34.68 -23.68
N LEU A 139 -4.36 -33.96 -24.06
CA LEU A 139 -5.13 -34.23 -25.26
C LEU A 139 -4.33 -33.91 -26.53
N THR A 140 -3.52 -32.85 -26.51
CA THR A 140 -2.63 -32.47 -27.62
C THR A 140 -1.56 -33.54 -27.88
N LEU A 141 -0.99 -34.14 -26.81
CA LEU A 141 0.01 -35.19 -26.94
C LEU A 141 -0.58 -36.49 -27.52
N VAL A 142 -1.81 -36.84 -27.11
CA VAL A 142 -2.46 -38.07 -27.57
C VAL A 142 -2.96 -37.94 -29.02
N ASN A 143 -3.44 -36.76 -29.43
CA ASN A 143 -4.03 -36.53 -30.76
C ASN A 143 -3.12 -35.69 -31.65
N LEU A 144 -1.79 -35.88 -31.55
CA LEU A 144 -0.82 -35.02 -32.25
C LEU A 144 -0.92 -35.15 -33.78
N ASP A 145 -1.20 -36.35 -34.29
CA ASP A 145 -1.34 -36.60 -35.73
C ASP A 145 -2.63 -35.98 -36.27
N ASP A 146 -3.75 -36.14 -35.59
CA ASP A 146 -5.02 -35.48 -35.97
C ASP A 146 -4.89 -33.94 -35.93
N LEU A 147 -4.17 -33.41 -34.94
CA LEU A 147 -3.91 -31.98 -34.83
C LEU A 147 -3.06 -31.46 -36.00
N ARG A 148 -2.07 -32.23 -36.47
CA ARG A 148 -1.24 -31.86 -37.63
C ARG A 148 -2.11 -31.69 -38.87
N ASP A 149 -3.01 -32.63 -39.12
CA ASP A 149 -3.88 -32.61 -40.29
C ASP A 149 -4.86 -31.43 -40.24
N GLU A 150 -5.43 -31.16 -39.06
CA GLU A 150 -6.34 -30.02 -38.88
C GLU A 150 -5.63 -28.68 -39.02
N VAL A 151 -4.40 -28.53 -38.49
CA VAL A 151 -3.57 -27.34 -38.71
C VAL A 151 -3.29 -27.16 -40.20
N GLY A 152 -3.02 -28.25 -40.94
CA GLY A 152 -2.87 -28.23 -42.38
C GLY A 152 -4.11 -27.68 -43.09
N ARG A 153 -5.30 -28.14 -42.70
CA ARG A 153 -6.59 -27.65 -43.23
C ARG A 153 -6.83 -26.17 -42.92
N ILE A 154 -6.51 -25.71 -41.71
CA ILE A 154 -6.61 -24.30 -41.32
C ILE A 154 -5.68 -23.43 -42.19
N CYS A 155 -4.44 -23.87 -42.40
CA CYS A 155 -3.48 -23.14 -43.24
C CYS A 155 -3.92 -23.08 -44.71
N LEU A 156 -4.51 -24.16 -45.24
CA LEU A 156 -5.09 -24.19 -46.58
C LEU A 156 -6.28 -23.23 -46.71
N ASN A 157 -7.16 -23.17 -45.70
CA ASN A 157 -8.27 -22.21 -45.67
C ASN A 157 -7.77 -20.75 -45.62
N ALA A 158 -6.72 -20.50 -44.83
CA ALA A 158 -6.08 -19.18 -44.79
C ALA A 158 -5.47 -18.81 -46.15
N ALA A 159 -4.82 -19.75 -46.85
CA ALA A 159 -4.31 -19.54 -48.20
C ALA A 159 -5.43 -19.28 -49.22
N ALA A 160 -6.54 -20.03 -49.13
CA ALA A 160 -7.71 -19.84 -49.99
C ALA A 160 -8.39 -18.47 -49.78
N ALA A 161 -8.28 -17.91 -48.57
CA ALA A 161 -8.75 -16.54 -48.27
C ALA A 161 -7.87 -15.45 -48.90
N MET A 162 -6.64 -15.80 -49.30
CA MET A 162 -5.74 -14.89 -50.02
C MET A 162 -6.01 -14.94 -51.52
N ARG A 163 -6.20 -16.14 -52.08
CA ARG A 163 -6.48 -16.37 -53.50
C ARG A 163 -7.32 -17.64 -53.73
N PRO A 164 -8.25 -17.66 -54.69
CA PRO A 164 -9.13 -18.82 -54.94
C PRO A 164 -8.41 -20.14 -55.28
N ASN A 165 -7.29 -20.08 -56.00
CA ASN A 165 -6.45 -21.23 -56.33
C ASN A 165 -5.03 -21.00 -55.77
N PRO A 166 -4.78 -21.30 -54.48
CA PRO A 166 -3.53 -20.97 -53.82
C PRO A 166 -2.37 -21.79 -54.37
N THR A 167 -1.25 -21.12 -54.63
CA THR A 167 0.02 -21.76 -55.01
C THR A 167 0.75 -22.33 -53.80
N ALA A 168 1.76 -23.18 -54.00
CA ALA A 168 2.60 -23.68 -52.92
C ALA A 168 3.26 -22.56 -52.08
N SER A 169 3.59 -21.43 -52.70
CA SER A 169 4.09 -20.24 -52.00
C SER A 169 3.02 -19.55 -51.16
N ASP A 170 1.77 -19.49 -51.63
CA ASP A 170 0.67 -18.90 -50.87
C ASP A 170 0.34 -19.76 -49.64
N ILE A 171 0.37 -21.08 -49.78
CA ILE A 171 0.21 -22.03 -48.67
C ILE A 171 1.35 -21.85 -47.66
N SER A 172 2.59 -21.74 -48.11
CA SER A 172 3.74 -21.51 -47.22
C SER A 172 3.62 -20.18 -46.45
N ALA A 173 3.20 -19.10 -47.12
CA ALA A 173 2.97 -17.80 -46.50
C ALA A 173 1.82 -17.84 -45.49
N ALA A 174 0.71 -18.50 -45.82
CA ALA A 174 -0.42 -18.69 -44.92
C ALA A 174 -0.04 -19.51 -43.67
N THR A 175 0.75 -20.57 -43.83
CA THR A 175 1.28 -21.35 -42.70
C THR A 175 2.17 -20.51 -41.80
N ALA A 176 3.10 -19.73 -42.37
CA ALA A 176 3.96 -18.84 -41.59
C ALA A 176 3.15 -17.77 -40.84
N LEU A 177 2.09 -17.25 -41.45
CA LEU A 177 1.18 -16.29 -40.83
C LEU A 177 0.41 -16.94 -39.67
N VAL A 178 -0.31 -18.03 -39.91
CA VAL A 178 -1.15 -18.68 -38.90
C VAL A 178 -0.31 -19.14 -37.71
N VAL A 179 0.77 -19.90 -37.97
CA VAL A 179 1.63 -20.42 -36.90
C VAL A 179 2.39 -19.28 -36.23
N GLY A 180 2.97 -18.37 -37.01
CA GLY A 180 3.80 -17.28 -36.50
C GLY A 180 3.00 -16.32 -35.61
N PHE A 181 1.82 -15.89 -36.03
CA PHE A 181 0.99 -14.99 -35.22
C PHE A 181 0.33 -15.69 -34.04
N THR A 182 0.03 -16.99 -34.12
CA THR A 182 -0.40 -17.78 -32.96
C THR A 182 0.70 -17.85 -31.90
N LEU A 183 1.93 -18.17 -32.30
CA LEU A 183 3.07 -18.17 -31.38
C LEU A 183 3.37 -16.78 -30.81
N LEU A 184 3.25 -15.74 -31.64
CA LEU A 184 3.46 -14.36 -31.21
C LEU A 184 2.40 -13.92 -30.19
N GLY A 185 1.13 -14.23 -30.44
CA GLY A 185 0.03 -13.97 -29.50
C GLY A 185 0.20 -14.72 -28.18
N PHE A 186 0.57 -16.00 -28.26
CA PHE A 186 0.89 -16.82 -27.09
C PHE A 186 2.01 -16.19 -26.27
N LEU A 187 3.16 -15.91 -26.89
CA LEU A 187 4.32 -15.37 -26.20
C LEU A 187 4.03 -13.99 -25.61
N ALA A 188 3.35 -13.10 -26.36
CA ALA A 188 3.04 -11.76 -25.91
C ALA A 188 2.16 -11.77 -24.65
N VAL A 189 1.05 -12.52 -24.67
CA VAL A 189 0.14 -12.59 -23.53
C VAL A 189 0.75 -13.38 -22.37
N TYR A 190 1.48 -14.46 -22.64
CA TYR A 190 2.20 -15.24 -21.62
C TYR A 190 3.21 -14.39 -20.87
N LEU A 191 4.07 -13.66 -21.58
CA LEU A 191 5.07 -12.78 -20.97
C LEU A 191 4.40 -11.63 -20.23
N TYR A 192 3.32 -11.06 -20.77
CA TYR A 192 2.55 -10.03 -20.09
C TYR A 192 2.00 -10.53 -18.75
N MET A 193 1.33 -11.68 -18.74
CA MET A 193 0.80 -12.26 -17.50
C MET A 193 1.92 -12.61 -16.49
N ARG A 194 3.03 -13.16 -16.97
CA ARG A 194 4.10 -13.67 -16.10
C ARG A 194 5.07 -12.60 -15.60
N LEU A 195 5.33 -11.54 -16.37
CA LEU A 195 6.24 -10.47 -15.96
C LEU A 195 5.51 -9.31 -15.30
N PHE A 196 4.35 -8.92 -15.85
CA PHE A 196 3.62 -7.75 -15.37
C PHE A 196 2.64 -8.12 -14.25
N VAL A 197 1.68 -9.00 -14.52
CA VAL A 197 0.61 -9.31 -13.56
C VAL A 197 1.19 -9.99 -12.30
N GLN A 198 2.07 -10.98 -12.48
CA GLN A 198 2.75 -11.63 -11.36
C GLN A 198 3.62 -10.64 -10.55
N GLY A 199 4.40 -9.80 -11.23
CA GLY A 199 5.25 -8.81 -10.57
C GLY A 199 4.43 -7.75 -9.81
N ALA A 200 3.30 -7.33 -10.36
CA ALA A 200 2.40 -6.37 -9.72
C ALA A 200 1.81 -6.96 -8.42
N ILE A 201 1.37 -8.21 -8.44
CA ILE A 201 0.81 -8.91 -7.27
C ILE A 201 1.85 -9.09 -6.16
N ILE A 202 3.06 -9.57 -6.50
CA ILE A 202 4.11 -9.79 -5.49
C ILE A 202 4.51 -8.49 -4.79
N ARG A 203 4.61 -7.38 -5.54
CA ARG A 203 4.97 -6.07 -4.96
C ARG A 203 3.86 -5.48 -4.11
N SER A 204 2.60 -5.60 -4.53
CA SER A 204 1.48 -5.17 -3.68
C SER A 204 1.50 -5.96 -2.37
N ASP A 205 1.68 -7.28 -2.44
CA ASP A 205 1.72 -8.11 -1.25
C ASP A 205 2.90 -7.77 -0.34
N ASP A 206 4.10 -7.59 -0.89
CA ASP A 206 5.31 -7.21 -0.14
C ASP A 206 5.18 -5.85 0.55
N SER A 207 4.61 -4.84 -0.13
CA SER A 207 4.33 -3.53 0.49
C SER A 207 3.35 -3.64 1.66
N LEU A 208 2.30 -4.43 1.51
CA LEU A 208 1.29 -4.65 2.56
C LEU A 208 1.84 -5.46 3.73
N VAL A 209 2.71 -6.44 3.47
CA VAL A 209 3.39 -7.21 4.50
C VAL A 209 4.31 -6.30 5.31
N ARG A 210 5.12 -5.45 4.66
CA ARG A 210 5.97 -4.48 5.36
C ARG A 210 5.16 -3.50 6.20
N TYR A 211 4.09 -2.95 5.65
CA TYR A 211 3.21 -2.05 6.39
C TYR A 211 2.64 -2.72 7.65
N ARG A 212 2.11 -3.94 7.53
CA ARG A 212 1.59 -4.69 8.68
C ARG A 212 2.67 -5.00 9.72
N GLN A 213 3.85 -5.43 9.30
CA GLN A 213 4.96 -5.70 10.21
C GLN A 213 5.41 -4.44 10.96
N ALA A 214 5.43 -3.29 10.28
CA ALA A 214 5.75 -2.02 10.91
C ALA A 214 4.69 -1.63 11.95
N VAL A 215 3.40 -1.83 11.63
CA VAL A 215 2.28 -1.60 12.56
C VAL A 215 2.40 -2.52 13.79
N ASP A 216 2.56 -3.84 13.59
CA ASP A 216 2.68 -4.80 14.69
C ASP A 216 3.85 -4.47 15.63
N LEU A 217 4.98 -4.03 15.06
CA LEU A 217 6.13 -3.58 15.85
C LEU A 217 5.82 -2.30 16.63
N ALA A 218 5.15 -1.33 15.99
CA ALA A 218 4.77 -0.07 16.62
C ALA A 218 3.75 -0.27 17.74
N GLU A 219 2.76 -1.14 17.57
CA GLU A 219 1.81 -1.53 18.61
C GLU A 219 2.54 -2.12 19.81
N ARG A 220 3.46 -3.07 19.60
CA ARG A 220 4.27 -3.65 20.69
C ARG A 220 5.15 -2.64 21.42
N ILE A 221 5.59 -1.58 20.76
CA ILE A 221 6.35 -0.49 21.38
C ILE A 221 5.42 0.35 22.26
N VAL A 222 4.25 0.70 21.74
CA VAL A 222 3.25 1.50 22.46
C VAL A 222 2.67 0.73 23.65
N ASP A 223 2.44 -0.58 23.54
CA ASP A 223 1.93 -1.42 24.63
C ASP A 223 2.91 -1.53 25.81
N LYS A 224 4.21 -1.33 25.55
CA LYS A 224 5.25 -1.30 26.59
C LYS A 224 5.42 0.07 27.22
N GLU A 225 4.81 1.12 26.66
CA GLU A 225 4.84 2.43 27.30
C GLU A 225 4.07 2.35 28.64
N PRO A 226 4.62 2.93 29.72
CA PRO A 226 3.85 3.04 30.95
C PRO A 226 2.57 3.83 30.67
N PRO A 227 1.41 3.39 31.20
CA PRO A 227 0.19 4.15 31.05
C PRO A 227 0.42 5.57 31.60
N PRO A 228 -0.13 6.61 30.94
CA PRO A 228 0.00 7.96 31.45
C PRO A 228 -0.58 8.01 32.87
N PRO A 229 0.02 8.82 33.77
CA PRO A 229 -0.39 8.88 35.16
C PRO A 229 -1.90 9.16 35.24
N LEU A 230 -2.65 8.26 35.90
CA LEU A 230 -4.07 8.46 36.13
C LEU A 230 -4.25 9.73 36.97
N HIS A 231 -4.92 10.74 36.42
CA HIS A 231 -5.38 11.89 37.21
C HIS A 231 -6.53 11.44 38.11
N GLN A 232 -6.21 10.73 39.20
CA GLN A 232 -7.16 10.49 40.28
C GLN A 232 -7.39 11.80 41.02
N GLY A 233 -8.64 12.07 41.35
CA GLY A 233 -9.11 13.37 41.84
C GLY A 233 -8.36 13.92 43.06
N ALA A 234 -8.37 15.25 43.15
CA ALA A 234 -8.21 16.06 44.36
C ALA A 234 -6.91 15.92 45.20
N GLY A 235 -5.81 15.44 44.62
CA GLY A 235 -4.50 15.41 45.31
C GLY A 235 -3.36 16.02 44.49
N SER A 236 -3.10 17.32 44.69
CA SER A 236 -1.80 18.03 44.59
C SER A 236 -0.80 17.80 43.43
N ALA A 237 -1.08 17.00 42.40
CA ALA A 237 -0.21 16.83 41.25
C ALA A 237 -0.61 17.78 40.10
N ILE A 238 0.36 18.57 39.62
CA ILE A 238 0.19 19.42 38.43
C ILE A 238 -0.13 18.50 37.23
N PRO A 239 -1.21 18.74 36.46
CA PRO A 239 -1.52 17.95 35.27
C PRO A 239 -0.35 17.98 34.29
N GLU A 240 0.19 16.81 33.97
CA GLU A 240 1.24 16.66 32.97
C GLU A 240 0.65 16.43 31.58
N PRO A 241 1.18 17.05 30.52
CA PRO A 241 0.70 16.83 29.17
C PRO A 241 0.91 15.38 28.74
N VAL A 242 -0.07 14.81 28.04
CA VAL A 242 0.11 13.54 27.32
C VAL A 242 0.99 13.78 26.10
N VAL A 243 2.24 13.32 26.17
CA VAL A 243 3.20 13.44 25.07
C VAL A 243 3.64 12.04 24.62
N PRO A 244 3.64 11.74 23.31
CA PRO A 244 4.22 10.50 22.80
C PRO A 244 5.71 10.38 23.12
N SER A 245 6.20 9.18 23.42
CA SER A 245 7.65 8.97 23.58
C SER A 245 8.37 9.06 22.24
N ALA A 246 9.69 9.31 22.29
CA ALA A 246 10.53 9.26 21.09
C ALA A 246 10.50 7.87 20.40
N ALA A 247 10.35 6.80 21.17
CA ALA A 247 10.23 5.45 20.63
C ALA A 247 8.92 5.27 19.84
N SER A 248 7.80 5.79 20.37
CA SER A 248 6.51 5.77 19.67
C SER A 248 6.53 6.61 18.39
N LEU A 249 7.16 7.80 18.43
CA LEU A 249 7.33 8.65 17.24
C LEU A 249 8.13 7.96 16.14
N ASN A 250 9.27 7.36 16.49
CA ASN A 250 10.11 6.63 15.53
C ASN A 250 9.38 5.40 14.96
N ALA A 251 8.61 4.69 15.78
CA ALA A 251 7.84 3.55 15.33
C ALA A 251 6.71 3.95 14.37
N ALA A 252 5.96 5.02 14.69
CA ALA A 252 4.94 5.55 13.80
C ALA A 252 5.52 6.12 12.50
N GLN A 253 6.74 6.67 12.53
CA GLN A 253 7.45 7.09 11.32
C GLN A 253 7.81 5.87 10.44
N ALA A 254 8.28 4.78 11.03
CA ALA A 254 8.53 3.55 10.29
C ALA A 254 7.24 2.96 9.66
N VAL A 255 6.09 3.10 10.33
CA VAL A 255 4.77 2.77 9.75
C VAL A 255 4.47 3.67 8.55
N ALA A 256 4.73 4.97 8.64
CA ALA A 256 4.53 5.92 7.55
C ALA A 256 5.43 5.62 6.34
N ASP A 257 6.70 5.26 6.58
CA ASP A 257 7.66 4.92 5.53
C ASP A 257 7.27 3.63 4.78
N ALA A 258 6.57 2.72 5.45
CA ALA A 258 6.06 1.48 4.89
C ALA A 258 4.62 1.60 4.34
N ALA A 259 3.95 2.75 4.51
CA ALA A 259 2.53 2.90 4.22
C ALA A 259 2.23 2.83 2.71
N PRO A 260 1.12 2.16 2.31
CA PRO A 260 0.68 2.16 0.93
C PRO A 260 0.14 3.55 0.54
N ALA A 261 0.18 3.88 -0.75
CA ALA A 261 -0.37 5.14 -1.29
C ALA A 261 -1.91 5.22 -1.23
N ASN A 262 -2.61 4.16 -0.79
CA ASN A 262 -4.06 4.11 -0.72
C ASN A 262 -4.56 4.73 0.60
N ALA A 263 -5.16 5.92 0.53
CA ALA A 263 -5.70 6.66 1.68
C ALA A 263 -6.69 5.83 2.52
N HIS A 264 -7.57 5.06 1.87
CA HIS A 264 -8.57 4.26 2.58
C HIS A 264 -7.90 3.21 3.49
N MET A 265 -6.83 2.57 3.01
CA MET A 265 -6.10 1.58 3.80
C MET A 265 -5.38 2.17 5.01
N VAL A 266 -4.88 3.39 4.87
CA VAL A 266 -4.15 4.09 5.95
C VAL A 266 -5.12 4.65 6.99
N LEU A 267 -6.27 5.18 6.57
CA LEU A 267 -7.28 5.76 7.46
C LEU A 267 -8.16 4.72 8.16
N GLN A 268 -8.39 3.55 7.55
CA GLN A 268 -9.31 2.55 8.08
C GLN A 268 -9.04 2.16 9.55
N PRO A 269 -7.80 1.88 9.99
CA PRO A 269 -7.53 1.57 11.40
C PRO A 269 -7.92 2.71 12.35
N LEU A 270 -7.61 3.96 11.99
CA LEU A 270 -8.00 5.14 12.78
C LEU A 270 -9.52 5.31 12.84
N ARG A 271 -10.24 5.09 11.74
CA ARG A 271 -11.71 5.15 11.69
C ARG A 271 -12.36 4.06 12.55
N GLN A 272 -11.77 2.86 12.58
CA GLN A 272 -12.22 1.78 13.47
C GLN A 272 -12.02 2.15 14.94
N LEU A 273 -10.85 2.67 15.30
CA LEU A 273 -10.56 3.14 16.67
C LEU A 273 -11.42 4.35 17.07
N ALA A 274 -11.71 5.25 16.14
CA ALA A 274 -12.64 6.37 16.34
C ALA A 274 -14.06 5.88 16.66
N THR A 275 -14.56 4.90 15.91
CA THR A 275 -15.85 4.25 16.18
C THR A 275 -15.84 3.55 17.54
N GLU A 276 -14.77 2.82 17.87
CA GLU A 276 -14.60 2.15 19.16
C GLU A 276 -14.64 3.16 20.32
N TYR A 277 -13.98 4.30 20.16
CA TYR A 277 -13.98 5.39 21.12
C TYR A 277 -15.38 5.96 21.36
N GLU A 278 -16.15 6.23 20.30
CA GLU A 278 -17.51 6.76 20.44
C GLU A 278 -18.45 5.74 21.09
N ALA A 279 -18.34 4.46 20.72
CA ALA A 279 -19.10 3.39 21.33
C ALA A 279 -18.78 3.25 22.83
N LEU A 280 -17.50 3.28 23.20
CA LEU A 280 -17.05 3.25 24.60
C LEU A 280 -17.61 4.45 25.39
N ARG A 281 -17.50 5.65 24.80
CA ARG A 281 -17.99 6.90 25.40
C ARG A 281 -19.51 6.93 25.58
N GLY A 282 -20.27 6.29 24.69
CA GLY A 282 -21.73 6.20 24.79
C GLY A 282 -22.20 5.17 25.81
N ARG A 283 -21.42 4.09 26.03
CA ARG A 283 -21.81 2.98 26.92
C ARG A 283 -21.43 3.20 28.38
N MET A 284 -20.31 3.87 28.65
CA MET A 284 -19.80 4.05 30.02
C MET A 284 -20.13 5.45 30.55
N GLU A 285 -20.55 5.51 31.82
CA GLU A 285 -20.66 6.79 32.53
C GLU A 285 -19.29 7.40 32.82
N TYR A 286 -19.28 8.67 33.23
CA TYR A 286 -18.03 9.36 33.55
C TYR A 286 -17.34 8.70 34.76
N SER A 287 -16.21 8.04 34.51
CA SER A 287 -15.42 7.34 35.52
C SER A 287 -13.92 7.34 35.19
N ALA A 288 -13.08 7.04 36.18
CA ALA A 288 -11.64 6.87 36.00
C ALA A 288 -11.33 5.70 35.04
N GLU A 289 -12.04 4.58 35.21
CA GLU A 289 -11.92 3.40 34.34
C GLU A 289 -12.26 3.73 32.89
N ARG A 290 -13.34 4.49 32.66
CA ARG A 290 -13.69 4.94 31.31
C ARG A 290 -12.58 5.79 30.69
N THR A 291 -12.00 6.72 31.46
CA THR A 291 -10.92 7.58 31.00
C THR A 291 -9.67 6.77 30.66
N GLN A 292 -9.35 5.75 31.46
CA GLN A 292 -8.26 4.82 31.19
C GLN A 292 -8.50 4.06 29.87
N SER A 293 -9.69 3.50 29.67
CA SER A 293 -10.06 2.79 28.44
C SER A 293 -10.02 3.70 27.19
N MET A 294 -10.49 4.94 27.30
CA MET A 294 -10.38 5.93 26.22
C MET A 294 -8.92 6.28 25.91
N THR A 295 -8.07 6.30 26.94
CA THR A 295 -6.62 6.53 26.79
C THR A 295 -5.94 5.35 26.10
N THR A 296 -6.33 4.11 26.40
CA THR A 296 -5.87 2.92 25.67
C THR A 296 -6.18 3.03 24.17
N ILE A 297 -7.34 3.56 23.80
CA ILE A 297 -7.69 3.78 22.39
C ILE A 297 -6.75 4.83 21.75
N VAL A 298 -6.45 5.93 22.45
CA VAL A 298 -5.49 6.93 21.99
C VAL A 298 -4.11 6.32 21.75
N HIS A 299 -3.64 5.45 22.65
CA HIS A 299 -2.39 4.72 22.45
C HIS A 299 -2.44 3.87 21.18
N ARG A 300 -3.51 3.10 20.96
CA ARG A 300 -3.72 2.30 19.74
C ARG A 300 -3.84 3.15 18.47
N MET A 301 -4.18 4.43 18.55
CA MET A 301 -4.18 5.34 17.39
C MET A 301 -2.77 5.78 16.98
N ARG A 302 -1.81 5.86 17.90
CA ARG A 302 -0.46 6.41 17.64
C ARG A 302 0.31 5.70 16.52
N PRO A 303 0.34 4.35 16.42
CA PRO A 303 1.03 3.66 15.33
C PRO A 303 0.64 4.14 13.94
N HIS A 304 -0.63 4.52 13.74
CA HIS A 304 -1.17 4.90 12.44
C HIS A 304 -1.08 6.41 12.15
N ALA A 305 -0.82 7.21 13.18
CA ALA A 305 -1.01 8.65 13.15
C ALA A 305 -0.14 9.37 12.09
N ILE A 306 1.16 9.07 12.05
CA ILE A 306 2.08 9.75 11.12
C ILE A 306 1.79 9.34 9.67
N ALA A 307 1.43 8.08 9.42
CA ALA A 307 1.05 7.58 8.10
C ALA A 307 -0.23 8.28 7.58
N ALA A 308 -1.18 8.56 8.48
CA ALA A 308 -2.44 9.21 8.15
C ALA A 308 -2.37 10.73 8.02
N ALA A 309 -1.27 11.37 8.44
CA ALA A 309 -1.13 12.82 8.44
C ALA A 309 -1.43 13.52 7.10
N PRO A 310 -1.07 12.98 5.92
CA PRO A 310 -1.43 13.59 4.63
C PRO A 310 -2.94 13.68 4.39
N TYR A 311 -3.75 12.88 5.09
CA TYR A 311 -5.20 12.78 4.94
C TYR A 311 -5.96 13.35 6.14
N ILE A 312 -5.29 14.10 7.02
CA ILE A 312 -5.88 14.65 8.25
C ILE A 312 -7.13 15.50 7.99
N GLY A 313 -7.19 16.20 6.85
CA GLY A 313 -8.35 17.01 6.45
C GLY A 313 -9.66 16.22 6.43
N GLU A 314 -9.65 14.97 5.95
CA GLU A 314 -10.84 14.10 5.94
C GLU A 314 -11.38 13.84 7.35
N LEU A 315 -10.49 13.71 8.34
CA LEU A 315 -10.86 13.46 9.74
C LEU A 315 -11.31 14.75 10.43
N MET A 316 -10.73 15.90 10.05
CA MET A 316 -11.03 17.21 10.64
C MET A 316 -12.38 17.79 10.17
N GLU A 317 -12.82 17.43 8.97
CA GLU A 317 -14.09 17.87 8.36
C GLU A 317 -15.26 16.93 8.70
N SER A 318 -14.97 15.80 9.33
CA SER A 318 -15.96 14.81 9.74
C SER A 318 -16.93 15.33 10.79
N THR A 319 -18.12 14.72 10.87
CA THR A 319 -19.05 14.94 11.98
C THR A 319 -18.75 14.03 13.17
N SER A 320 -17.83 13.07 13.04
CA SER A 320 -17.47 12.13 14.11
C SER A 320 -16.52 12.76 15.11
N THR A 321 -16.91 12.73 16.39
CA THR A 321 -16.06 13.15 17.51
C THR A 321 -14.87 12.19 17.71
N GLY A 322 -15.02 10.92 17.34
CA GLY A 322 -13.94 9.95 17.32
C GLY A 322 -12.89 10.25 16.24
N GLU A 323 -13.32 10.67 15.04
CA GLU A 323 -12.39 11.07 13.97
C GLU A 323 -11.67 12.38 14.32
N HIS A 324 -12.33 13.32 15.00
CA HIS A 324 -11.65 14.48 15.59
C HIS A 324 -10.60 14.10 16.64
N LEU A 325 -10.86 13.08 17.47
CA LEU A 325 -9.84 12.54 18.37
C LEU A 325 -8.67 11.96 17.57
N ALA A 326 -8.91 11.19 16.52
CA ALA A 326 -7.86 10.65 15.67
C ALA A 326 -7.00 11.77 15.05
N ALA A 327 -7.63 12.83 14.51
CA ALA A 327 -6.91 14.02 14.01
C ALA A 327 -6.10 14.72 15.11
N THR A 328 -6.62 14.79 16.34
CA THR A 328 -5.89 15.32 17.49
C THR A 328 -4.65 14.47 17.81
N VAL A 329 -4.75 13.14 17.75
CA VAL A 329 -3.61 12.23 17.94
C VAL A 329 -2.58 12.38 16.82
N ILE A 330 -3.03 12.59 15.57
CA ILE A 330 -2.13 12.93 14.46
C ILE A 330 -1.33 14.20 14.79
N LEU A 331 -1.98 15.27 15.24
CA LEU A 331 -1.31 16.52 15.59
C LEU A 331 -0.42 16.43 16.84
N GLN A 332 -0.70 15.49 17.76
CA GLN A 332 0.21 15.14 18.86
C GLN A 332 1.50 14.46 18.37
N MET A 333 1.36 13.54 17.41
CA MET A 333 2.47 12.75 16.86
C MET A 333 3.29 13.53 15.83
N LYS A 334 2.63 14.40 15.06
CA LYS A 334 3.23 15.24 14.03
C LYS A 334 2.49 16.57 13.98
N TYR A 335 3.06 17.57 14.65
CA TYR A 335 2.50 18.92 14.66
C TYR A 335 2.53 19.55 13.25
N MET A 336 1.41 20.14 12.85
CA MET A 336 1.20 20.82 11.57
C MET A 336 0.67 22.24 11.84
N PRO A 337 1.49 23.30 11.69
CA PRO A 337 1.12 24.68 12.06
C PRO A 337 -0.17 25.19 11.41
N GLU A 338 -0.46 24.77 10.19
CA GLU A 338 -1.67 25.10 9.44
C GLU A 338 -2.97 24.66 10.13
N HIS A 339 -2.89 23.69 11.06
CA HIS A 339 -4.03 23.16 11.80
C HIS A 339 -4.07 23.62 13.26
N MET A 340 -3.21 24.58 13.64
CA MET A 340 -3.14 25.14 15.00
C MET A 340 -4.49 25.64 15.50
N GLU A 341 -5.19 26.46 14.70
CA GLU A 341 -6.46 27.05 15.11
C GLU A 341 -7.55 25.99 15.30
N TRP A 342 -7.55 24.95 14.46
CA TRP A 342 -8.48 23.83 14.60
C TRP A 342 -8.22 23.08 15.91
N LEU A 343 -6.94 22.83 16.24
CA LEU A 343 -6.56 22.17 17.49
C LEU A 343 -6.93 23.01 18.73
N ALA A 344 -6.72 24.32 18.68
CA ALA A 344 -7.09 25.23 19.77
C ALA A 344 -8.61 25.28 19.99
N ARG A 345 -9.43 25.19 18.93
CA ARG A 345 -10.90 25.12 19.04
C ARG A 345 -11.41 23.88 19.77
N ARG A 346 -10.64 22.77 19.79
CA ARG A 346 -10.98 21.58 20.58
C ARG A 346 -11.02 21.83 22.09
N LEU A 347 -10.34 22.86 22.59
CA LEU A 347 -10.38 23.28 23.99
C LEU A 347 -11.79 23.79 24.42
N THR A 348 -12.62 24.17 23.44
CA THR A 348 -13.97 24.71 23.64
C THR A 348 -15.07 23.83 23.08
N GLU A 349 -14.87 23.27 21.88
CA GLU A 349 -15.94 22.62 21.12
C GLU A 349 -16.18 21.16 21.56
N GLU A 350 -15.18 20.49 22.15
CA GLU A 350 -15.27 19.08 22.51
C GLU A 350 -14.98 18.84 24.00
N ARG A 351 -15.72 17.88 24.60
CA ARG A 351 -15.69 17.59 26.05
C ARG A 351 -14.27 17.34 26.59
N ALA A 352 -14.11 17.50 27.91
CA ALA A 352 -12.90 17.27 28.73
C ALA A 352 -11.80 16.41 28.09
N PHE A 353 -12.11 15.19 27.66
CA PHE A 353 -11.10 14.26 27.15
C PHE A 353 -10.38 14.77 25.90
N ILE A 354 -11.09 15.20 24.85
CA ILE A 354 -10.43 15.63 23.61
C ILE A 354 -9.77 16.98 23.80
N GLY A 355 -10.42 17.89 24.53
CA GLY A 355 -9.81 19.16 24.94
C GLY A 355 -8.49 18.95 25.69
N TYR A 356 -8.42 17.97 26.59
CA TYR A 356 -7.20 17.60 27.30
C TYR A 356 -6.10 17.06 26.38
N GLN A 357 -6.45 16.19 25.43
CA GLN A 357 -5.50 15.70 24.41
C GLN A 357 -4.98 16.86 23.53
N ALA A 358 -5.86 17.78 23.12
CA ALA A 358 -5.48 18.95 22.34
C ALA A 358 -4.58 19.91 23.12
N ALA A 359 -4.92 20.20 24.38
CA ALA A 359 -4.09 21.00 25.28
C ALA A 359 -2.71 20.37 25.50
N SER A 360 -2.65 19.04 25.62
CA SER A 360 -1.39 18.30 25.75
C SER A 360 -0.49 18.48 24.53
N ALA A 361 -1.03 18.36 23.31
CA ALA A 361 -0.29 18.66 22.08
C ALA A 361 0.24 20.10 22.04
N LEU A 362 -0.64 21.07 22.37
CA LEU A 362 -0.28 22.49 22.35
C LEU A 362 0.81 22.81 23.38
N LEU A 363 0.69 22.31 24.60
CA LEU A 363 1.71 22.50 25.65
C LEU A 363 3.04 21.87 25.27
N ALA A 364 3.03 20.65 24.74
CA ALA A 364 4.24 19.99 24.26
C ALA A 364 4.92 20.81 23.15
N ARG A 365 4.13 21.36 22.22
CA ARG A 365 4.67 22.18 21.12
C ARG A 365 5.22 23.52 21.61
N VAL A 366 4.49 24.23 22.46
CA VAL A 366 4.91 25.54 22.99
C VAL A 366 6.26 25.45 23.70
N ARG A 367 6.53 24.35 24.43
CA ARG A 367 7.81 24.13 25.13
C ARG A 367 9.04 23.99 24.21
N VAL A 368 8.84 23.69 22.92
CA VAL A 368 9.92 23.48 21.95
C VAL A 368 9.86 24.44 20.75
N ALA A 369 8.81 25.25 20.65
CA ALA A 369 8.59 26.18 19.55
C ALA A 369 9.48 27.43 19.68
N GLY A 370 9.80 28.06 18.54
CA GLY A 370 10.48 29.35 18.55
C GLY A 370 9.56 30.49 19.00
N PRO A 371 10.10 31.68 19.37
CA PRO A 371 9.31 32.81 19.87
C PRO A 371 8.09 33.23 19.03
N PRO A 372 8.15 33.32 17.69
CA PRO A 372 6.99 33.75 16.89
C PRO A 372 5.86 32.72 16.91
N GLU A 373 6.22 31.42 16.87
CA GLU A 373 5.25 30.32 16.90
C GLU A 373 4.64 30.15 18.30
N CYS A 374 5.45 30.28 19.35
CA CYS A 374 5.00 30.28 20.74
C CYS A 374 3.93 31.37 20.96
N LYS A 375 4.18 32.59 20.48
CA LYS A 375 3.22 33.69 20.57
C LYS A 375 1.91 33.36 19.84
N ALA A 376 1.98 32.83 18.62
CA ALA A 376 0.80 32.46 17.85
C ALA A 376 -0.03 31.37 18.56
N LEU A 377 0.64 30.34 19.12
CA LEU A 377 0.01 29.29 19.92
C LEU A 377 -0.70 29.87 21.16
N GLN A 378 -0.04 30.75 21.89
CA GLN A 378 -0.60 31.39 23.09
C GLN A 378 -1.78 32.31 22.74
N ASP A 379 -1.73 33.03 21.62
CA ASP A 379 -2.82 33.88 21.15
C ASP A 379 -4.05 33.03 20.78
N ALA A 380 -3.86 31.90 20.09
CA ALA A 380 -4.92 30.94 19.78
C ALA A 380 -5.54 30.33 21.04
N VAL A 381 -4.71 29.92 22.01
CA VAL A 381 -5.15 29.37 23.30
C VAL A 381 -5.89 30.42 24.13
N ARG A 382 -5.43 31.68 24.13
CA ARG A 382 -6.11 32.79 24.84
C ARG A 382 -7.49 33.05 24.26
N LYS A 383 -7.64 33.02 22.93
CA LYS A 383 -8.94 33.13 22.26
C LYS A 383 -9.89 32.00 22.67
N ALA A 384 -9.39 30.75 22.69
CA ALA A 384 -10.17 29.61 23.14
C ALA A 384 -10.58 29.71 24.62
N LYS A 385 -9.67 30.15 25.50
CA LYS A 385 -9.95 30.37 26.93
C LYS A 385 -11.09 31.38 27.15
N LEU A 386 -11.08 32.50 26.44
CA LEU A 386 -12.15 33.51 26.53
C LEU A 386 -13.51 32.94 26.09
N ALA A 387 -13.55 32.22 24.97
CA ALA A 387 -14.77 31.58 24.49
C ALA A 387 -15.30 30.51 25.46
N ARG A 388 -14.40 29.78 26.13
CA ARG A 388 -14.75 28.79 27.16
C ARG A 388 -15.39 29.44 28.39
N GLN A 389 -14.82 30.56 28.86
CA GLN A 389 -15.34 31.33 29.99
C GLN A 389 -16.75 31.86 29.71
N SER A 390 -17.04 32.33 28.49
CA SER A 390 -18.38 32.77 28.11
C SER A 390 -19.42 31.64 28.09
N SER A 391 -19.00 30.40 27.88
CA SER A 391 -19.87 29.22 27.84
C SER A 391 -20.11 28.59 29.22
N GLY A 392 -19.44 29.07 30.28
CA GLY A 392 -19.58 28.55 31.65
C GLY A 392 -19.04 27.12 31.86
N ILE A 393 -18.18 26.63 30.97
CA ILE A 393 -17.58 25.30 31.06
C ILE A 393 -16.37 25.36 32.00
N ALA A 394 -16.38 24.59 33.09
CA ALA A 394 -15.28 24.51 34.06
C ALA A 394 -14.78 23.07 34.19
N GLU A 395 -13.50 22.83 33.87
CA GLU A 395 -12.87 21.51 33.99
C GLU A 395 -11.43 21.72 34.51
N ALA A 396 -11.24 21.54 35.82
CA ALA A 396 -10.03 21.97 36.52
C ALA A 396 -8.71 21.49 35.89
N SER A 397 -8.64 20.25 35.41
CA SER A 397 -7.43 19.68 34.80
C SER A 397 -7.09 20.33 33.44
N LEU A 398 -8.09 20.58 32.60
CA LEU A 398 -7.91 21.25 31.33
C LEU A 398 -7.59 22.73 31.52
N ASP A 399 -8.30 23.40 32.43
CA ASP A 399 -8.08 24.81 32.73
C ASP A 399 -6.65 25.03 33.25
N GLN A 400 -6.13 24.12 34.07
CA GLN A 400 -4.74 24.18 34.54
C GLN A 400 -3.70 23.94 33.43
N LEU A 401 -3.96 23.07 32.45
CA LEU A 401 -3.10 22.94 31.27
C LEU A 401 -3.11 24.20 30.42
N ILE A 402 -4.27 24.85 30.26
CA ILE A 402 -4.40 26.11 29.54
C ILE A 402 -3.55 27.19 30.21
N GLU A 403 -3.57 27.30 31.54
CA GLU A 403 -2.69 28.25 32.24
C GLU A 403 -1.21 27.92 32.06
N GLN A 404 -0.83 26.63 32.08
CA GLN A 404 0.56 26.23 31.81
C GLN A 404 1.03 26.66 30.42
N ILE A 405 0.19 26.52 29.39
CA ILE A 405 0.51 26.95 28.02
C ILE A 405 0.77 28.46 27.96
N LEU A 406 -0.07 29.25 28.65
CA LEU A 406 0.02 30.71 28.67
C LEU A 406 1.17 31.23 29.54
N ALA A 407 1.72 30.40 30.43
CA ALA A 407 2.82 30.75 31.33
C ALA A 407 4.22 30.45 30.76
N VAL A 408 4.33 29.73 29.63
CA VAL A 408 5.63 29.48 28.98
C VAL A 408 6.19 30.80 28.43
N GLN A 409 7.45 31.10 28.77
CA GLN A 409 8.14 32.33 28.36
C GLN A 409 8.92 32.19 27.07
#